data_AF-A0A6I9RZT7-F1
#
_entry.id   AF-A0A6I9RZT7-F1
#
_cell.length_a   1.000
_cell.length_b   1.000
_cell.length_c   1.000
_cell.angle_alpha   90.00
_cell.angle_beta   90.00
_cell.angle_gamma   90.00
#
_symmetry.space_group_name_H-M   'P 1'
#
loop_
_entity.id
_entity.type
_entity.pdbx_description
1 polymer ?
#
loop_
_entity_poly.entity_id
_entity_poly.type
_entity_poly.pdbx_seq_one_letter_code
_entity_poly.pdbx_strand_id
1 'polypeptide(L)'
;MSSPAVLWLLLLLAPVATVVAWRPWPHTVLNATNITGNGGRPTTDIGVSKKYEGSSEFVHLMYHMGPVLTTNITIYPIWYGAWTQSQKQILRTFLRSISPANPAAVPSPSVAGWWRTVQLYTDQTGANVSRTVIVGAEKNDRRYSRGKSLTRLSIQSVIGDAITARTRPLPVNPRGGLYLVLTSTDVAVQDFCGQVCGFHYFTFPSIVGYTLPYAWIGNSAAKCPGVCAYPFAVPAYVPGARSAGRPPNGDVGVDGMVSVVAHELAELASNPLVNAWYAGSDPSFPTEIADLCEGIYGTGGGGAYTGQLLVDNSGAAYNVNGVSGRKFLVQWIWNPILNYCSGPNALDQ
;
A
#
# COMPACT_ATOMS: atom_id res chain seq x y z
N MET A 1 -45.49 16.87 -68.29
CA MET A 1 -44.20 16.75 -69.01
C MET A 1 -43.13 17.36 -68.12
N SER A 2 -41.98 16.67 -68.03
CA SER A 2 -40.66 17.21 -67.62
C SER A 2 -40.30 17.22 -66.12
N SER A 3 -39.73 16.09 -65.71
CA SER A 3 -38.54 15.84 -64.85
C SER A 3 -38.40 16.39 -63.41
N PRO A 4 -37.84 15.57 -62.49
CA PRO A 4 -37.55 15.93 -61.10
C PRO A 4 -36.12 16.49 -60.93
N ALA A 5 -35.94 17.42 -59.98
CA ALA A 5 -34.62 17.84 -59.52
C ALA A 5 -34.17 16.93 -58.36
N VAL A 6 -33.13 16.15 -58.61
CA VAL A 6 -32.45 15.27 -57.64
C VAL A 6 -31.54 16.12 -56.76
N LEU A 7 -31.86 16.22 -55.46
CA LEU A 7 -30.97 16.82 -54.47
C LEU A 7 -30.00 15.74 -53.96
N TRP A 8 -28.74 15.82 -54.39
CA TRP A 8 -27.67 14.95 -53.89
C TRP A 8 -27.22 15.42 -52.50
N LEU A 9 -27.46 14.60 -51.47
CA LEU A 9 -26.90 14.78 -50.14
C LEU A 9 -25.49 14.16 -50.12
N LEU A 10 -24.44 14.98 -50.18
CA LEU A 10 -23.05 14.55 -49.98
C LEU A 10 -22.80 14.35 -48.47
N LEU A 11 -22.76 13.08 -48.03
CA LEU A 11 -22.19 12.69 -46.75
C LEU A 11 -20.66 12.87 -46.79
N LEU A 12 -20.15 13.88 -46.11
CA LEU A 12 -18.73 14.03 -45.82
C LEU A 12 -18.32 13.05 -44.71
N LEU A 13 -17.74 11.92 -45.11
CA LEU A 13 -16.97 11.04 -44.22
C LEU A 13 -15.65 11.75 -43.88
N ALA A 14 -15.54 12.31 -42.68
CA ALA A 14 -14.28 12.77 -42.13
C ALA A 14 -13.44 11.56 -41.66
N PRO A 15 -12.19 11.39 -42.11
CA PRO A 15 -11.30 10.38 -41.54
C PRO A 15 -10.86 10.84 -40.14
N VAL A 16 -11.07 9.97 -39.16
CA VAL A 16 -10.50 10.11 -37.81
C VAL A 16 -8.97 10.11 -37.95
N ALA A 17 -8.34 11.25 -37.69
CA ALA A 17 -6.89 11.33 -37.64
C ALA A 17 -6.39 10.49 -36.46
N THR A 18 -5.57 9.48 -36.77
CA THR A 18 -4.81 8.74 -35.77
C THR A 18 -3.82 9.69 -35.11
N VAL A 19 -3.98 9.92 -33.81
CA VAL A 19 -2.98 10.66 -33.02
C VAL A 19 -1.79 9.74 -32.83
N VAL A 20 -0.81 9.84 -33.72
CA VAL A 20 0.52 9.25 -33.55
C VAL A 20 1.31 10.20 -32.65
N ALA A 21 1.46 9.86 -31.38
CA ALA A 21 2.36 10.57 -30.48
C ALA A 21 3.82 10.31 -30.92
N TRP A 22 4.38 11.25 -31.67
CA TRP A 22 5.81 11.32 -31.97
C TRP A 22 6.58 11.73 -30.71
N ARG A 23 7.58 10.93 -30.32
CA ARG A 23 8.62 11.33 -29.36
C ARG A 23 9.80 11.94 -30.12
N PRO A 24 10.28 13.14 -29.77
CA PRO A 24 11.58 13.62 -30.21
C PRO A 24 12.53 13.62 -29.01
N TRP A 25 13.54 12.75 -29.01
CA TRP A 25 14.81 13.08 -28.36
C TRP A 25 15.95 12.70 -29.30
N PRO A 26 16.79 13.68 -29.70
CA PRO A 26 17.87 13.47 -30.65
C PRO A 26 19.06 12.78 -29.99
N HIS A 27 19.71 11.91 -30.76
CA HIS A 27 21.00 11.33 -30.41
C HIS A 27 22.10 12.41 -30.54
N THR A 28 22.67 12.83 -29.41
CA THR A 28 23.96 13.53 -29.40
C THR A 28 24.92 12.82 -28.47
N VAL A 29 25.92 12.21 -29.10
CA VAL A 29 27.08 11.55 -28.50
C VAL A 29 28.06 12.62 -28.04
N LEU A 30 28.44 12.64 -26.76
CA LEU A 30 29.67 13.29 -26.30
C LEU A 30 30.42 12.42 -25.29
N ASN A 31 31.70 12.22 -25.61
CA ASN A 31 32.69 11.31 -25.03
C ASN A 31 33.11 11.65 -23.59
N ALA A 32 33.25 10.62 -22.77
CA ALA A 32 34.14 10.62 -21.61
C ALA A 32 35.02 9.35 -21.62
N THR A 33 36.27 9.51 -22.07
CA THR A 33 37.44 8.63 -21.86
C THR A 33 38.21 9.22 -20.65
N ASN A 34 38.76 8.51 -19.66
CA ASN A 34 39.41 7.21 -19.60
C ASN A 34 39.47 6.72 -18.14
N ILE A 35 39.22 5.43 -17.89
CA ILE A 35 40.00 4.63 -16.92
C ILE A 35 40.39 3.33 -17.63
N THR A 36 41.70 3.11 -17.71
CA THR A 36 42.39 2.00 -18.36
C THR A 36 42.31 0.71 -17.53
N GLY A 37 42.09 -0.43 -18.20
CA GLY A 37 42.30 -1.76 -17.60
C GLY A 37 41.60 -2.91 -18.34
N ASN A 38 42.25 -3.42 -19.38
CA ASN A 38 41.98 -4.62 -20.19
C ASN A 38 40.93 -5.65 -19.68
N GLY A 39 39.95 -5.99 -20.52
CA GLY A 39 39.26 -7.30 -20.43
C GLY A 39 37.73 -7.37 -20.62
N GLY A 40 37.10 -6.47 -21.37
CA GLY A 40 35.92 -6.75 -22.21
C GLY A 40 34.64 -7.37 -21.64
N ARG A 41 33.85 -6.61 -20.84
CA ARG A 41 32.37 -6.47 -20.98
C ARG A 41 31.88 -5.28 -20.12
N PRO A 42 31.33 -4.18 -20.69
CA PRO A 42 31.02 -2.99 -19.90
C PRO A 42 29.66 -3.12 -19.19
N THR A 43 29.68 -2.85 -17.89
CA THR A 43 28.55 -2.61 -17.01
C THR A 43 27.88 -1.28 -17.37
N THR A 44 26.57 -1.31 -17.58
CA THR A 44 25.73 -0.11 -17.74
C THR A 44 25.59 0.60 -16.39
N ASP A 45 26.44 1.57 -16.14
CA ASP A 45 26.32 2.45 -14.98
C ASP A 45 25.23 3.50 -15.28
N ILE A 46 24.07 3.32 -14.62
CA ILE A 46 22.94 4.24 -14.65
C ILE A 46 23.29 5.38 -13.70
N GLY A 47 23.33 6.62 -14.21
CA GLY A 47 23.61 7.81 -13.40
C GLY A 47 22.71 7.89 -12.16
N VAL A 48 23.26 8.44 -11.08
CA VAL A 48 22.60 8.58 -9.76
C VAL A 48 21.21 9.19 -9.94
N SER A 49 20.17 8.44 -9.54
CA SER A 49 18.77 8.88 -9.56
C SER A 49 18.64 10.22 -8.81
N LYS A 50 17.89 11.15 -9.39
CA LYS A 50 17.70 12.49 -8.81
C LYS A 50 16.78 12.38 -7.60
N LYS A 51 17.15 13.09 -6.53
CA LYS A 51 16.44 13.36 -5.26
C LYS A 51 14.93 13.67 -5.34
N TYR A 52 14.35 13.83 -6.53
CA TYR A 52 13.00 14.33 -6.77
C TYR A 52 12.04 13.27 -7.33
N GLU A 53 12.44 12.00 -7.42
CA GLU A 53 11.51 10.90 -7.73
C GLU A 53 10.54 10.72 -6.55
N GLY A 54 9.42 11.45 -6.59
CA GLY A 54 8.40 11.49 -5.54
C GLY A 54 8.19 12.87 -4.89
N SER A 55 8.95 13.91 -5.25
CA SER A 55 8.61 15.29 -4.85
C SER A 55 7.79 15.94 -5.96
N SER A 56 6.69 16.61 -5.64
CA SER A 56 5.85 17.27 -6.64
C SER A 56 5.37 18.62 -6.08
N GLU A 57 5.65 19.69 -6.82
CA GLU A 57 5.04 21.00 -6.58
C GLU A 57 3.51 21.00 -6.77
N PHE A 58 2.98 19.92 -7.37
CA PHE A 58 1.55 19.70 -7.62
C PHE A 58 0.88 18.84 -6.55
N VAL A 59 1.64 18.20 -5.65
CA VAL A 59 1.06 17.45 -4.53
C VAL A 59 0.79 18.43 -3.39
N HIS A 60 -0.48 18.81 -3.27
CA HIS A 60 -0.97 19.64 -2.18
C HIS A 60 -1.67 18.76 -1.15
N LEU A 61 -0.88 18.12 -0.29
CA LEU A 61 -1.42 17.38 0.85
C LEU A 61 -2.03 18.38 1.86
N MET A 62 -3.30 18.16 2.21
CA MET A 62 -4.05 19.08 3.06
C MET A 62 -4.67 18.34 4.25
N TYR A 63 -4.85 19.09 5.34
CA TYR A 63 -5.64 18.67 6.49
C TYR A 63 -7.06 19.23 6.37
N HIS A 64 -8.05 18.35 6.52
CA HIS A 64 -9.46 18.58 6.26
C HIS A 64 -10.32 18.54 7.53
N MET A 65 -9.70 18.82 8.68
CA MET A 65 -10.37 19.01 9.98
C MET A 65 -10.98 17.74 10.60
N GLY A 66 -10.76 16.57 10.00
CA GLY A 66 -11.11 15.27 10.57
C GLY A 66 -10.16 14.82 11.70
N PRO A 67 -10.56 13.85 12.53
CA PRO A 67 -9.70 13.32 13.58
C PRO A 67 -8.54 12.51 13.00
N VAL A 68 -7.45 12.37 13.75
CA VAL A 68 -6.42 11.34 13.54
C VAL A 68 -6.40 10.40 14.76
N LEU A 69 -5.77 9.22 14.65
CA LEU A 69 -5.67 8.29 15.79
C LEU A 69 -4.57 8.72 16.78
N THR A 70 -4.91 9.65 17.67
CA THR A 70 -3.99 10.24 18.67
C THR A 70 -3.85 9.40 19.95
N THR A 71 -4.81 8.54 20.24
CA THR A 71 -4.75 7.62 21.39
C THR A 71 -4.01 6.33 21.06
N ASN A 72 -3.66 5.53 22.07
CA ASN A 72 -3.04 4.21 21.85
C ASN A 72 -3.87 3.37 20.87
N ILE A 73 -3.27 3.01 19.74
CA ILE A 73 -3.94 2.26 18.68
C ILE A 73 -3.92 0.79 19.07
N THR A 74 -5.09 0.17 19.16
CA THR A 74 -5.25 -1.26 19.37
C THR A 74 -5.82 -1.87 18.10
N ILE A 75 -4.99 -2.66 17.42
CA ILE A 75 -5.38 -3.39 16.22
C ILE A 75 -6.05 -4.69 16.66
N TYR A 76 -7.25 -4.96 16.15
CA TYR A 76 -8.01 -6.20 16.37
C TYR A 76 -8.07 -7.01 15.08
N PRO A 77 -7.12 -7.94 14.84
CA PRO A 77 -7.14 -8.82 13.68
C PRO A 77 -8.37 -9.73 13.63
N ILE A 78 -9.02 -9.77 12.47
CA ILE A 78 -10.12 -10.67 12.13
C ILE A 78 -9.67 -11.55 10.97
N TRP A 79 -9.31 -12.79 11.27
CA TRP A 79 -8.87 -13.80 10.29
C TRP A 79 -10.09 -14.44 9.65
N TYR A 80 -10.48 -13.99 8.46
CA TYR A 80 -11.61 -14.51 7.71
C TYR A 80 -11.18 -15.58 6.71
N GLY A 81 -11.64 -16.82 6.91
CA GLY A 81 -11.33 -17.99 6.10
C GLY A 81 -10.17 -18.85 6.61
N ALA A 82 -9.58 -19.62 5.71
CA ALA A 82 -8.56 -20.62 6.02
C ALA A 82 -7.15 -19.99 6.08
N TRP A 83 -6.64 -19.85 7.31
CA TRP A 83 -5.32 -19.28 7.57
C TRP A 83 -4.45 -20.24 8.36
N THR A 84 -3.22 -20.46 7.90
CA THR A 84 -2.23 -21.25 8.64
C THR A 84 -1.65 -20.44 9.82
N GLN A 85 -1.05 -21.13 10.78
CA GLN A 85 -0.38 -20.47 11.90
C GLN A 85 0.83 -19.66 11.44
N SER A 86 1.60 -20.16 10.46
CA SER A 86 2.77 -19.47 9.92
C SER A 86 2.40 -18.12 9.29
N GLN A 87 1.37 -18.10 8.46
CA GLN A 87 0.87 -16.89 7.81
C GLN A 87 0.42 -15.83 8.82
N LYS A 88 -0.35 -16.23 9.84
CA LYS A 88 -0.74 -15.31 10.93
C LYS A 88 0.47 -14.78 11.68
N GLN A 89 1.48 -15.62 11.90
CA GLN A 89 2.66 -15.23 12.64
C GLN A 89 3.46 -14.14 11.92
N ILE A 90 3.56 -14.19 10.59
CA ILE A 90 4.22 -13.14 9.79
C ILE A 90 3.54 -11.78 10.05
N LEU A 91 2.23 -11.71 9.83
CA LEU A 91 1.45 -10.48 9.99
C LEU A 91 1.41 -10.00 11.45
N ARG A 92 1.24 -10.88 12.42
CA ARG A 92 1.33 -10.51 13.86
C ARG A 92 2.69 -9.94 14.22
N THR A 93 3.77 -10.54 13.72
CA THR A 93 5.11 -10.04 13.98
C THR A 93 5.33 -8.68 13.30
N PHE A 94 4.81 -8.47 12.08
CA PHE A 94 4.83 -7.16 11.44
C PHE A 94 4.11 -6.10 12.30
N LEU A 95 2.87 -6.35 12.71
CA LEU A 95 2.09 -5.43 13.55
C LEU A 95 2.80 -5.10 14.88
N ARG A 96 3.41 -6.10 15.53
CA ARG A 96 4.20 -5.90 16.76
C ARG A 96 5.51 -5.16 16.52
N SER A 97 5.97 -5.06 15.28
CA SER A 97 7.19 -4.34 14.91
C SER A 97 6.97 -2.83 14.75
N ILE A 98 5.71 -2.38 14.68
CA ILE A 98 5.36 -0.95 14.60
C ILE A 98 5.73 -0.23 15.90
N SER A 99 5.39 -0.83 17.05
CA SER A 99 5.70 -0.30 18.38
C SER A 99 6.35 -1.39 19.25
N PRO A 100 7.63 -1.74 18.99
CA PRO A 100 8.30 -2.83 19.68
C PRO A 100 8.55 -2.50 21.15
N ALA A 101 8.41 -3.50 22.03
CA ALA A 101 8.64 -3.32 23.47
C ALA A 101 10.10 -2.96 23.81
N ASN A 102 11.06 -3.43 23.01
CA ASN A 102 12.47 -3.05 23.10
C ASN A 102 12.96 -2.53 21.73
N PRO A 103 12.75 -1.24 21.41
CA PRO A 103 13.14 -0.66 20.12
C PRO A 103 14.64 -0.76 19.84
N ALA A 104 15.48 -0.69 20.88
CA ALA A 104 16.94 -0.76 20.75
C ALA A 104 17.43 -2.13 20.27
N ALA A 105 16.63 -3.19 20.45
CA ALA A 105 16.95 -4.52 19.98
C ALA A 105 16.58 -4.76 18.50
N VAL A 106 15.91 -3.81 17.83
CA VAL A 106 15.54 -3.93 16.42
C VAL A 106 16.51 -3.10 15.57
N PRO A 107 17.29 -3.73 14.67
CA PRO A 107 18.23 -3.01 13.81
C PRO A 107 17.54 -1.96 12.93
N SER A 108 18.23 -0.85 12.66
CA SER A 108 17.79 0.10 11.63
C SER A 108 18.23 -0.37 10.24
N PRO A 109 17.47 -0.07 9.16
CA PRO A 109 16.13 0.53 9.16
C PRO A 109 15.08 -0.40 9.77
N SER A 110 14.08 0.14 10.48
CA SER A 110 13.08 -0.66 11.22
C SER A 110 11.64 -0.26 10.92
N VAL A 111 10.68 -1.17 11.15
CA VAL A 111 9.24 -0.89 11.00
C VAL A 111 8.81 0.27 11.91
N ALA A 112 9.33 0.33 13.14
CA ALA A 112 9.11 1.46 14.03
C ALA A 112 9.70 2.78 13.50
N GLY A 113 10.86 2.72 12.82
CA GLY A 113 11.44 3.86 12.12
C GLY A 113 10.57 4.35 10.96
N TRP A 114 9.99 3.42 10.20
CA TRP A 114 9.01 3.73 9.14
C TRP A 114 7.73 4.38 9.71
N TRP A 115 7.21 3.89 10.85
CA TRP A 115 6.04 4.49 11.53
C TRP A 115 6.27 5.92 12.03
N ARG A 116 7.53 6.40 12.10
CA ARG A 116 7.80 7.80 12.47
C ARG A 116 7.29 8.79 11.43
N THR A 117 7.24 8.41 10.16
CA THR A 117 6.64 9.27 9.12
C THR A 117 5.14 9.42 9.34
N VAL A 118 4.43 8.35 9.74
CA VAL A 118 3.00 8.41 10.08
C VAL A 118 2.74 9.31 11.29
N GLN A 119 3.66 9.31 12.26
CA GLN A 119 3.57 10.19 13.43
C GLN A 119 3.69 11.68 13.08
N LEU A 120 4.09 12.07 11.87
CA LEU A 120 4.17 13.49 11.48
C LEU A 120 2.80 14.13 11.26
N TYR A 121 1.75 13.33 11.09
CA TYR A 121 0.39 13.77 10.83
C TYR A 121 -0.35 14.11 12.12
N THR A 122 -1.06 15.23 12.16
CA THR A 122 -1.73 15.76 13.37
C THR A 122 -3.21 16.03 13.13
N ASP A 123 -4.01 16.05 14.19
CA ASP A 123 -5.36 16.64 14.13
C ASP A 123 -5.35 18.16 14.38
N GLN A 124 -6.55 18.76 14.45
CA GLN A 124 -6.76 20.17 14.71
C GLN A 124 -6.22 20.64 16.08
N THR A 125 -6.03 19.72 17.03
CA THR A 125 -5.43 20.04 18.34
C THR A 125 -3.90 20.09 18.29
N GLY A 126 -3.31 19.71 17.16
CA GLY A 126 -1.87 19.53 17.00
C GLY A 126 -1.37 18.19 17.57
N ALA A 127 -2.27 17.30 18.01
CA ALA A 127 -1.89 15.99 18.50
C ALA A 127 -1.56 15.05 17.32
N ASN A 128 -0.39 14.44 17.39
CA ASN A 128 0.12 13.53 16.37
C ASN A 128 -0.61 12.18 16.39
N VAL A 129 -0.56 11.47 15.26
CA VAL A 129 -0.85 10.03 15.23
C VAL A 129 0.00 9.32 16.29
N SER A 130 -0.64 8.44 17.05
CA SER A 130 0.01 7.75 18.16
C SER A 130 1.16 6.87 17.69
N ARG A 131 2.28 6.99 18.39
CA ARG A 131 3.42 6.08 18.26
C ARG A 131 3.12 4.67 18.80
N THR A 132 2.14 4.56 19.70
CA THR A 132 1.83 3.32 20.43
C THR A 132 0.80 2.53 19.65
N VAL A 133 1.24 1.37 19.14
CA VAL A 133 0.40 0.41 18.41
C VAL A 133 0.48 -0.95 19.09
N ILE A 134 -0.68 -1.51 19.44
CA ILE A 134 -0.81 -2.73 20.22
C ILE A 134 -1.65 -3.72 19.42
N VAL A 135 -1.22 -4.98 19.36
CA VAL A 135 -2.08 -6.06 18.84
C VAL A 135 -2.98 -6.53 19.97
N GLY A 136 -4.28 -6.26 19.83
CA GLY A 136 -5.31 -6.63 20.79
C GLY A 136 -5.86 -8.05 20.62
N ALA A 137 -7.09 -8.25 21.07
CA ALA A 137 -7.81 -9.50 20.87
C ALA A 137 -8.01 -9.79 19.38
N GLU A 138 -7.98 -11.07 19.01
CA GLU A 138 -8.14 -11.51 17.63
C GLU A 138 -9.36 -12.40 17.45
N LYS A 139 -10.00 -12.29 16.28
CA LYS A 139 -11.12 -13.15 15.89
C LYS A 139 -10.72 -14.09 14.76
N ASN A 140 -11.22 -15.32 14.81
CA ASN A 140 -11.03 -16.30 13.75
C ASN A 140 -12.39 -16.73 13.23
N ASP A 141 -12.64 -16.49 11.95
CA ASP A 141 -13.80 -16.99 11.25
C ASP A 141 -13.37 -18.02 10.18
N ARG A 142 -13.14 -19.25 10.63
CA ARG A 142 -12.77 -20.36 9.75
C ARG A 142 -13.95 -20.93 8.96
N ARG A 143 -15.18 -20.52 9.28
CA ARG A 143 -16.41 -21.06 8.70
C ARG A 143 -16.97 -20.20 7.58
N TYR A 144 -16.31 -19.06 7.29
CA TYR A 144 -16.76 -18.12 6.27
C TYR A 144 -18.21 -17.66 6.57
N SER A 145 -18.44 -17.05 7.73
CA SER A 145 -19.79 -16.72 8.23
C SER A 145 -20.64 -15.90 7.26
N ARG A 146 -20.01 -15.17 6.34
CA ARG A 146 -20.63 -14.37 5.27
C ARG A 146 -20.36 -14.91 3.85
N GLY A 147 -19.95 -16.18 3.73
CA GLY A 147 -19.60 -16.83 2.46
C GLY A 147 -18.19 -16.48 1.94
N LYS A 148 -17.84 -17.01 0.77
CA LYS A 148 -16.53 -16.76 0.13
C LYS A 148 -16.51 -15.61 -0.88
N SER A 149 -17.65 -14.96 -1.10
CA SER A 149 -17.77 -13.78 -1.96
C SER A 149 -18.30 -12.64 -1.12
N LEU A 150 -17.47 -11.61 -0.91
CA LEU A 150 -17.77 -10.49 -0.03
C LEU A 150 -17.83 -9.18 -0.81
N THR A 151 -18.72 -8.29 -0.40
CA THR A 151 -18.73 -6.88 -0.82
C THR A 151 -18.12 -6.02 0.28
N ARG A 152 -17.92 -4.72 0.01
CA ARG A 152 -17.52 -3.76 1.07
C ARG A 152 -18.50 -3.76 2.26
N LEU A 153 -19.81 -3.89 1.99
CA LEU A 153 -20.83 -4.00 3.05
C LEU A 153 -20.72 -5.32 3.84
N SER A 154 -20.36 -6.42 3.16
CA SER A 154 -20.12 -7.70 3.82
C SER A 154 -18.95 -7.63 4.79
N ILE A 155 -17.90 -6.86 4.49
CA ILE A 155 -16.77 -6.63 5.41
C ILE A 155 -17.23 -5.99 6.73
N GLN A 156 -18.11 -4.98 6.66
CA GLN A 156 -18.69 -4.38 7.86
C GLN A 156 -19.51 -5.40 8.67
N SER A 157 -20.27 -6.26 7.98
CA SER A 157 -21.02 -7.34 8.63
C SER A 157 -20.10 -8.36 9.33
N VAL A 158 -18.93 -8.68 8.74
CA VAL A 158 -17.91 -9.55 9.36
C VAL A 158 -17.38 -8.92 10.66
N ILE A 159 -17.18 -7.60 10.68
CA ILE A 159 -16.78 -6.87 11.91
C ILE A 159 -17.90 -6.93 12.94
N GLY A 160 -19.15 -6.70 12.52
CA GLY A 160 -20.35 -6.84 13.36
C GLY A 160 -20.44 -8.23 14.02
N ASP A 161 -20.21 -9.29 13.25
CA ASP A 161 -20.19 -10.66 13.79
C ASP A 161 -19.03 -10.86 14.77
N ALA A 162 -17.87 -10.28 14.51
CA ALA A 162 -16.71 -10.40 15.39
C ALA A 162 -16.93 -9.75 16.76
N ILE A 163 -17.61 -8.58 16.81
CA ILE A 163 -17.91 -7.85 18.05
C ILE A 163 -19.13 -8.40 18.79
N THR A 164 -20.11 -9.00 18.09
CA THR A 164 -21.32 -9.57 18.71
C THR A 164 -21.24 -11.08 18.94
N ALA A 165 -20.12 -11.71 18.57
CA ALA A 165 -19.97 -13.15 18.69
C ALA A 165 -20.12 -13.66 20.12
N ARG A 166 -20.85 -14.77 20.25
CA ARG A 166 -21.12 -15.44 21.54
C ARG A 166 -19.86 -15.85 22.32
N THR A 167 -18.78 -16.18 21.62
CA THR A 167 -17.54 -16.64 22.25
C THR A 167 -16.39 -15.70 21.91
N ARG A 168 -15.77 -15.09 22.94
CA ARG A 168 -14.67 -14.12 22.78
C ARG A 168 -15.02 -13.03 21.74
N PRO A 169 -16.06 -12.21 21.98
CA PRO A 169 -16.32 -11.05 21.14
C PRO A 169 -15.12 -10.11 21.16
N LEU A 170 -14.87 -9.42 20.05
CA LEU A 170 -13.93 -8.30 20.06
C LEU A 170 -14.53 -7.13 20.83
N PRO A 171 -13.73 -6.38 21.60
CA PRO A 171 -14.21 -5.19 22.30
C PRO A 171 -14.61 -4.11 21.29
N VAL A 172 -15.56 -3.27 21.67
CA VAL A 172 -15.97 -2.08 20.91
C VAL A 172 -15.09 -0.90 21.36
N ASN A 173 -14.27 -0.36 20.46
CA ASN A 173 -13.31 0.70 20.76
C ASN A 173 -13.26 1.75 19.64
N PRO A 174 -14.15 2.75 19.65
CA PRO A 174 -14.23 3.76 18.59
C PRO A 174 -13.12 4.83 18.66
N ARG A 175 -12.37 4.94 19.77
CA ARG A 175 -11.37 6.01 19.97
C ARG A 175 -9.95 5.62 19.58
N GLY A 176 -9.61 4.34 19.76
CA GLY A 176 -8.28 3.83 19.44
C GLY A 176 -8.31 2.42 18.88
N GLY A 177 -9.48 1.87 18.55
CA GLY A 177 -9.62 0.55 17.98
C GLY A 177 -9.56 0.58 16.46
N LEU A 178 -8.81 -0.35 15.89
CA LEU A 178 -8.72 -0.58 14.45
C LEU A 178 -9.06 -2.03 14.16
N TYR A 179 -10.13 -2.27 13.41
CA TYR A 179 -10.58 -3.64 13.10
C TYR A 179 -9.97 -4.07 11.77
N LEU A 180 -9.02 -4.99 11.82
CA LEU A 180 -8.23 -5.40 10.64
C LEU A 180 -8.76 -6.72 10.09
N VAL A 181 -9.54 -6.67 9.01
CA VAL A 181 -10.12 -7.86 8.37
C VAL A 181 -9.13 -8.41 7.33
N LEU A 182 -8.70 -9.66 7.53
CA LEU A 182 -7.71 -10.33 6.68
C LEU A 182 -8.36 -11.56 6.06
N THR A 183 -8.59 -11.53 4.74
CA THR A 183 -9.25 -12.64 4.04
C THR A 183 -8.23 -13.62 3.45
N SER A 184 -8.49 -14.92 3.61
CA SER A 184 -7.65 -15.99 3.03
C SER A 184 -7.69 -16.00 1.50
N THR A 185 -6.77 -16.75 0.90
CA THR A 185 -6.54 -16.82 -0.57
C THR A 185 -7.75 -17.26 -1.39
N ASP A 186 -8.68 -17.97 -0.77
CA ASP A 186 -9.86 -18.55 -1.40
C ASP A 186 -11.12 -17.68 -1.25
N VAL A 187 -11.00 -16.46 -0.74
CA VAL A 187 -12.10 -15.50 -0.61
C VAL A 187 -12.01 -14.46 -1.73
N ALA A 188 -13.11 -14.27 -2.46
CA ALA A 188 -13.29 -13.18 -3.40
C ALA A 188 -13.90 -11.98 -2.66
N VAL A 189 -13.33 -10.80 -2.88
CA VAL A 189 -13.90 -9.54 -2.39
C VAL A 189 -14.07 -8.62 -3.60
N GLN A 190 -15.15 -7.85 -3.61
CA GLN A 190 -15.42 -6.84 -4.63
C GLN A 190 -14.18 -5.96 -4.89
N ASP A 191 -13.86 -5.76 -6.17
CA ASP A 191 -12.74 -4.97 -6.70
C ASP A 191 -11.31 -5.46 -6.35
N PHE A 192 -11.19 -6.52 -5.55
CA PHE A 192 -9.90 -7.14 -5.23
C PHE A 192 -9.20 -7.60 -6.50
N CYS A 193 -7.88 -7.37 -6.60
CA CYS A 193 -7.04 -7.70 -7.74
C CYS A 193 -7.28 -6.89 -9.03
N GLY A 194 -8.32 -6.07 -9.07
CA GLY A 194 -8.64 -5.21 -10.21
C GLY A 194 -8.32 -3.75 -9.92
N GLN A 195 -8.87 -3.22 -8.83
CA GLN A 195 -8.71 -1.82 -8.45
C GLN A 195 -7.93 -1.67 -7.15
N VAL A 196 -8.04 -2.64 -6.24
CA VAL A 196 -7.46 -2.53 -4.91
C VAL A 196 -6.88 -3.86 -4.40
N CYS A 197 -5.92 -3.76 -3.49
CA CYS A 197 -5.35 -4.87 -2.74
C CYS A 197 -5.84 -4.90 -1.28
N GLY A 198 -6.28 -3.74 -0.79
CA GLY A 198 -6.92 -3.49 0.49
C GLY A 198 -7.77 -2.22 0.40
N PHE A 199 -8.46 -1.88 1.47
CA PHE A 199 -8.97 -0.53 1.68
C PHE A 199 -9.23 -0.31 3.16
N HIS A 200 -9.24 0.94 3.59
CA HIS A 200 -9.71 1.35 4.90
C HIS A 200 -10.99 2.19 4.81
N TYR A 201 -11.78 2.14 5.87
CA TYR A 201 -13.02 2.89 6.01
C TYR A 201 -13.49 2.87 7.46
N PHE A 202 -14.71 3.35 7.74
CA PHE A 202 -15.36 3.22 9.03
C PHE A 202 -16.70 2.48 8.91
N THR A 203 -17.06 1.70 9.93
CA THR A 203 -18.34 0.99 9.92
C THR A 203 -19.50 1.95 10.06
N PHE A 204 -20.64 1.62 9.44
CA PHE A 204 -21.86 2.38 9.63
C PHE A 204 -22.61 1.91 10.90
N PRO A 205 -23.08 2.82 11.75
CA PRO A 205 -23.91 2.46 12.91
C PRO A 205 -25.16 1.66 12.54
N SER A 206 -25.73 1.89 11.36
CA SER A 206 -26.88 1.12 10.85
C SER A 206 -26.58 -0.35 10.54
N ILE A 207 -25.30 -0.72 10.39
CA ILE A 207 -24.87 -2.10 10.09
C ILE A 207 -24.27 -2.75 11.33
N VAL A 208 -23.37 -2.05 12.01
CA VAL A 208 -22.53 -2.61 13.10
C VAL A 208 -22.98 -2.14 14.49
N GLY A 209 -23.86 -1.13 14.56
CA GLY A 209 -24.24 -0.46 15.81
C GLY A 209 -23.27 0.63 16.27
N TYR A 210 -22.11 0.72 15.63
CA TYR A 210 -21.02 1.64 16.00
C TYR A 210 -20.31 2.18 14.76
N THR A 211 -19.72 3.37 14.88
CA THR A 211 -18.72 3.88 13.94
C THR A 211 -17.34 3.45 14.42
N LEU A 212 -16.73 2.51 13.70
CA LEU A 212 -15.45 1.91 14.05
C LEU A 212 -14.51 1.98 12.85
N PRO A 213 -13.30 2.55 12.99
CA PRO A 213 -12.28 2.50 11.94
C PRO A 213 -11.87 1.06 11.65
N TYR A 214 -11.81 0.69 10.37
CA TYR A 214 -11.43 -0.64 9.95
C TYR A 214 -10.65 -0.63 8.63
N ALA A 215 -9.83 -1.66 8.44
CA ALA A 215 -9.19 -1.92 7.17
C ALA A 215 -9.45 -3.36 6.75
N TRP A 216 -9.54 -3.60 5.45
CA TRP A 216 -9.56 -4.93 4.87
C TRP A 216 -8.39 -5.12 3.92
N ILE A 217 -7.75 -6.28 3.98
CA ILE A 217 -6.67 -6.67 3.05
C ILE A 217 -6.92 -8.10 2.56
N GLY A 218 -6.80 -8.29 1.24
CA GLY A 218 -6.96 -9.58 0.58
C GLY A 218 -5.63 -10.32 0.39
N ASN A 219 -5.62 -11.65 0.60
CA ASN A 219 -4.48 -12.48 0.24
C ASN A 219 -4.49 -12.80 -1.26
N SER A 220 -3.53 -12.24 -1.99
CA SER A 220 -3.48 -12.27 -3.45
C SER A 220 -2.88 -13.54 -4.06
N ALA A 221 -2.28 -14.43 -3.25
CA ALA A 221 -1.45 -15.54 -3.72
C ALA A 221 -2.12 -16.41 -4.81
N ALA A 222 -3.43 -16.67 -4.67
CA ALA A 222 -4.17 -17.55 -5.58
C ALA A 222 -4.87 -16.80 -6.74
N LYS A 223 -4.93 -15.47 -6.72
CA LYS A 223 -5.74 -14.68 -7.67
C LYS A 223 -4.90 -13.72 -8.50
N CYS A 224 -4.04 -12.92 -7.87
CA CYS A 224 -3.32 -11.84 -8.52
C CYS A 224 -1.98 -11.49 -7.84
N PRO A 225 -1.10 -12.47 -7.60
CA PRO A 225 0.15 -12.19 -6.90
C PRO A 225 0.99 -11.11 -7.63
N GLY A 226 0.96 -11.06 -8.96
CA GLY A 226 1.67 -10.03 -9.73
C GLY A 226 1.16 -8.59 -9.54
N VAL A 227 -0.04 -8.39 -8.99
CA VAL A 227 -0.61 -7.06 -8.72
C VAL A 227 -0.34 -6.66 -7.27
N CYS A 228 -0.76 -7.52 -6.33
CA CYS A 228 -0.79 -7.18 -4.90
C CYS A 228 0.36 -7.79 -4.08
N ALA A 229 1.32 -8.45 -4.72
CA ALA A 229 2.51 -8.98 -4.07
C ALA A 229 3.80 -8.60 -4.83
N TYR A 230 3.76 -7.51 -5.60
CA TYR A 230 4.98 -6.92 -6.15
C TYR A 230 5.92 -6.48 -5.01
N PRO A 231 7.24 -6.69 -5.11
CA PRO A 231 8.00 -7.29 -6.21
C PRO A 231 8.21 -8.81 -6.10
N PHE A 232 7.56 -9.50 -5.15
CA PHE A 232 7.69 -10.95 -4.93
C PHE A 232 6.94 -11.80 -5.96
N ALA A 233 6.08 -11.17 -6.75
CA ALA A 233 5.56 -11.69 -7.99
C ALA A 233 5.48 -10.56 -9.01
N VAL A 234 5.79 -10.87 -10.27
CA VAL A 234 5.79 -9.91 -11.38
C VAL A 234 4.80 -10.40 -12.44
N PRO A 235 3.93 -9.54 -12.99
CA PRO A 235 2.99 -9.95 -14.02
C PRO A 235 3.68 -10.47 -15.28
N ALA A 236 3.14 -11.53 -15.88
CA ALA A 236 3.71 -12.18 -17.05
C ALA A 236 3.76 -11.28 -18.30
N TYR A 237 2.93 -10.23 -18.36
CA TYR A 237 2.87 -9.32 -19.51
C TYR A 237 3.98 -8.26 -19.52
N VAL A 238 4.79 -8.14 -18.45
CA VAL A 238 5.89 -7.16 -18.38
C VAL A 238 7.06 -7.67 -19.25
N PRO A 239 7.37 -7.05 -20.41
CA PRO A 239 8.44 -7.51 -21.30
C PRO A 239 9.81 -7.33 -20.63
N GLY A 240 10.68 -8.34 -20.70
CA GLY A 240 11.97 -8.29 -20.02
C GLY A 240 11.87 -8.26 -18.49
N ALA A 241 10.76 -8.78 -17.94
CA ALA A 241 10.46 -8.79 -16.51
C ALA A 241 11.68 -9.10 -15.67
N ARG A 242 12.00 -8.17 -14.75
CA ARG A 242 12.91 -8.43 -13.64
C ARG A 242 12.40 -9.69 -12.93
N SER A 243 13.29 -10.64 -12.64
CA SER A 243 12.90 -11.84 -11.90
C SER A 243 12.25 -11.43 -10.57
N ALA A 244 11.17 -12.12 -10.21
CA ALA A 244 10.48 -11.87 -8.95
C ALA A 244 11.47 -11.94 -7.78
N GLY A 245 11.37 -10.98 -6.87
CA GLY A 245 12.18 -10.94 -5.66
C GLY A 245 11.86 -12.13 -4.75
N ARG A 246 12.82 -12.59 -3.96
CA ARG A 246 12.55 -13.60 -2.94
C ARG A 246 11.86 -12.94 -1.73
N PRO A 247 10.70 -13.45 -1.29
CA PRO A 247 9.99 -12.89 -0.15
C PRO A 247 10.73 -13.16 1.17
N PRO A 248 10.89 -12.16 2.07
CA PRO A 248 11.69 -12.29 3.29
C PRO A 248 11.13 -13.25 4.33
N ASN A 249 9.84 -13.60 4.26
CA ASN A 249 9.23 -14.59 5.15
C ASN A 249 8.81 -15.89 4.44
N GLY A 250 9.17 -16.05 3.16
CA GLY A 250 8.94 -17.27 2.39
C GLY A 250 7.51 -17.49 1.90
N ASP A 251 6.59 -16.53 2.08
CA ASP A 251 5.21 -16.64 1.60
C ASP A 251 4.89 -15.42 0.72
N VAL A 252 4.90 -15.59 -0.60
CA VAL A 252 4.68 -14.50 -1.59
C VAL A 252 3.41 -13.72 -1.28
N GLY A 253 2.31 -14.40 -0.97
CA GLY A 253 1.03 -13.74 -0.70
C GLY A 253 1.07 -12.90 0.56
N VAL A 254 1.56 -13.48 1.66
CA VAL A 254 1.57 -12.80 2.96
C VAL A 254 2.66 -11.73 3.04
N ASP A 255 3.83 -11.95 2.44
CA ASP A 255 4.86 -10.92 2.29
C ASP A 255 4.36 -9.75 1.43
N GLY A 256 3.56 -10.01 0.39
CA GLY A 256 2.85 -8.96 -0.35
C GLY A 256 1.83 -8.20 0.51
N MET A 257 1.03 -8.94 1.29
CA MET A 257 0.05 -8.34 2.21
C MET A 257 0.69 -7.44 3.26
N VAL A 258 1.96 -7.64 3.64
CA VAL A 258 2.62 -6.78 4.63
C VAL A 258 2.67 -5.33 4.15
N SER A 259 3.01 -5.08 2.88
CA SER A 259 3.05 -3.72 2.34
C SER A 259 1.65 -3.10 2.29
N VAL A 260 0.64 -3.88 1.89
CA VAL A 260 -0.76 -3.42 1.86
C VAL A 260 -1.28 -3.12 3.26
N VAL A 261 -1.00 -3.99 4.25
CA VAL A 261 -1.34 -3.71 5.66
C VAL A 261 -0.64 -2.44 6.14
N ALA A 262 0.63 -2.23 5.77
CA ALA A 262 1.35 -1.02 6.14
C ALA A 262 0.67 0.24 5.56
N HIS A 263 0.34 0.21 4.27
CA HIS A 263 -0.39 1.26 3.56
C HIS A 263 -1.70 1.61 4.27
N GLU A 264 -2.60 0.64 4.42
CA GLU A 264 -3.94 0.87 4.98
C GLU A 264 -3.90 1.30 6.44
N LEU A 265 -2.90 0.84 7.22
CA LEU A 265 -2.74 1.28 8.60
C LEU A 265 -2.25 2.73 8.70
N ALA A 266 -1.39 3.17 7.79
CA ALA A 266 -0.90 4.55 7.77
C ALA A 266 -2.04 5.53 7.42
N GLU A 267 -2.83 5.20 6.41
CA GLU A 267 -3.97 6.01 5.98
C GLU A 267 -5.08 5.99 7.01
N LEU A 268 -5.44 4.83 7.57
CA LEU A 268 -6.43 4.77 8.64
C LEU A 268 -5.98 5.54 9.89
N ALA A 269 -4.69 5.51 10.23
CA ALA A 269 -4.22 6.24 11.41
C ALA A 269 -4.23 7.75 11.21
N SER A 270 -3.92 8.23 10.01
CA SER A 270 -3.95 9.66 9.65
C SER A 270 -5.33 10.15 9.20
N ASN A 271 -6.26 9.26 8.85
CA ASN A 271 -7.57 9.58 8.31
C ASN A 271 -8.66 8.53 8.62
N PRO A 272 -8.93 8.21 9.89
CA PRO A 272 -9.85 7.14 10.30
C PRO A 272 -11.31 7.30 9.85
N LEU A 273 -11.73 8.53 9.54
CA LEU A 273 -13.11 8.87 9.12
C LEU A 273 -13.17 9.44 7.70
N VAL A 274 -12.10 9.31 6.91
CA VAL A 274 -12.03 9.75 5.51
C VAL A 274 -12.32 11.26 5.34
N ASN A 275 -11.87 12.08 6.29
CA ASN A 275 -12.03 13.52 6.31
C ASN A 275 -10.88 14.29 6.98
N ALA A 276 -9.68 13.71 7.10
CA ALA A 276 -8.52 14.30 7.76
C ALA A 276 -7.37 14.61 6.78
N TRP A 277 -6.49 13.68 6.44
CA TRP A 277 -5.32 13.97 5.58
C TRP A 277 -5.44 13.35 4.20
N TYR A 278 -5.56 14.20 3.17
CA TYR A 278 -5.51 13.78 1.76
C TYR A 278 -5.15 14.96 0.85
N ALA A 279 -4.72 14.66 -0.37
CA ALA A 279 -4.30 15.65 -1.35
C ALA A 279 -5.49 16.32 -2.04
N GLY A 280 -5.36 17.64 -2.25
CA GLY A 280 -6.39 18.46 -2.89
C GLY A 280 -7.57 18.80 -1.98
N SER A 281 -8.52 19.54 -2.53
CA SER A 281 -9.73 20.02 -1.82
C SER A 281 -10.99 19.21 -2.12
N ASP A 282 -10.95 18.28 -3.08
CA ASP A 282 -12.09 17.47 -3.48
C ASP A 282 -12.13 16.17 -2.66
N PRO A 283 -13.13 15.98 -1.79
CA PRO A 283 -13.27 14.78 -0.99
C PRO A 283 -13.73 13.55 -1.80
N SER A 284 -14.06 13.71 -3.09
CA SER A 284 -14.63 12.63 -3.91
C SER A 284 -13.58 11.59 -4.32
N PHE A 285 -12.30 11.98 -4.38
CA PHE A 285 -11.17 11.12 -4.74
C PHE A 285 -9.94 11.48 -3.88
N PRO A 286 -9.98 11.23 -2.56
CA PRO A 286 -8.92 11.62 -1.67
C PRO A 286 -7.69 10.74 -1.93
N THR A 287 -6.65 11.29 -2.57
CA THR A 287 -5.34 10.63 -2.64
C THR A 287 -4.64 10.82 -1.30
N GLU A 288 -4.45 9.75 -0.55
CA GLU A 288 -3.97 9.80 0.81
C GLU A 288 -2.43 9.64 0.92
N ILE A 289 -1.94 9.57 2.16
CA ILE A 289 -0.52 9.72 2.46
C ILE A 289 0.34 8.55 1.95
N ALA A 290 -0.26 7.37 1.78
CA ALA A 290 0.42 6.19 1.27
C ALA A 290 0.16 6.03 -0.25
N ASP A 291 -1.01 6.41 -0.75
CA ASP A 291 -1.31 6.49 -2.19
C ASP A 291 -0.25 7.26 -2.98
N LEU A 292 0.19 8.41 -2.45
CA LEU A 292 1.22 9.26 -3.07
C LEU A 292 2.55 8.54 -3.32
N CYS A 293 2.80 7.42 -2.64
CA CYS A 293 4.06 6.70 -2.61
C CYS A 293 3.91 5.24 -3.01
N GLU A 294 2.80 4.87 -3.65
CA GLU A 294 2.55 3.52 -4.12
C GLU A 294 3.73 3.04 -5.00
N GLY A 295 4.24 1.85 -4.67
CA GLY A 295 5.34 1.23 -5.41
C GLY A 295 6.75 1.74 -5.09
N ILE A 296 6.90 2.75 -4.23
CA ILE A 296 8.21 3.28 -3.81
C ILE A 296 8.65 2.58 -2.53
N TYR A 297 9.76 1.84 -2.57
CA TYR A 297 10.27 1.07 -1.43
C TYR A 297 11.70 1.46 -1.02
N GLY A 298 12.34 2.34 -1.78
CA GLY A 298 13.73 2.73 -1.60
C GLY A 298 14.10 3.93 -2.45
N THR A 299 15.30 4.50 -2.22
CA THR A 299 15.83 5.60 -3.02
C THR A 299 15.89 5.20 -4.51
N GLY A 300 15.57 6.12 -5.40
CA GLY A 300 15.41 5.85 -6.84
C GLY A 300 14.24 4.93 -7.19
N GLY A 301 13.25 4.83 -6.29
CA GLY A 301 12.00 4.13 -6.52
C GLY A 301 10.94 5.06 -7.13
N GLY A 302 10.01 4.47 -7.88
CA GLY A 302 9.00 5.21 -8.62
C GLY A 302 8.62 4.51 -9.92
N GLY A 303 7.34 4.64 -10.31
CA GLY A 303 6.79 3.87 -11.42
C GLY A 303 6.96 2.37 -11.20
N ALA A 304 7.53 1.66 -12.18
CA ALA A 304 7.73 0.21 -12.11
C ALA A 304 9.02 -0.24 -11.38
N TYR A 305 9.73 0.68 -10.71
CA TYR A 305 10.98 0.40 -10.00
C TYR A 305 10.81 0.51 -8.49
N THR A 306 11.19 -0.55 -7.76
CA THR A 306 11.14 -0.58 -6.29
C THR A 306 12.03 0.46 -5.61
N GLY A 307 13.04 0.98 -6.30
CA GLY A 307 14.18 1.65 -5.69
C GLY A 307 15.18 0.66 -5.09
N GLN A 308 16.21 1.19 -4.41
CA GLN A 308 17.26 0.39 -3.79
C GLN A 308 16.75 -0.31 -2.52
N LEU A 309 16.82 -1.65 -2.53
CA LEU A 309 16.42 -2.52 -1.43
C LEU A 309 17.64 -3.14 -0.75
N LEU A 310 17.47 -3.51 0.52
CA LEU A 310 18.40 -4.38 1.21
C LEU A 310 18.15 -5.83 0.77
N VAL A 311 19.22 -6.62 0.74
CA VAL A 311 19.17 -8.04 0.41
C VAL A 311 19.87 -8.82 1.50
N ASP A 312 19.28 -9.92 1.94
CA ASP A 312 19.92 -10.78 2.92
C ASP A 312 20.68 -11.96 2.33
N ASN A 313 21.32 -12.76 3.18
CA ASN A 313 22.14 -13.90 2.77
C ASN A 313 21.36 -14.97 1.98
N SER A 314 20.02 -14.99 2.08
CA SER A 314 19.17 -15.90 1.30
C SER A 314 18.78 -15.32 -0.07
N GLY A 315 19.14 -14.07 -0.33
CA GLY A 315 18.73 -13.31 -1.50
C GLY A 315 17.34 -12.66 -1.36
N ALA A 316 16.76 -12.63 -0.15
CA ALA A 316 15.47 -12.01 0.07
C ALA A 316 15.58 -10.49 0.16
N ALA A 317 14.68 -9.78 -0.54
CA ALA A 317 14.66 -8.33 -0.61
C ALA A 317 13.75 -7.74 0.47
N TYR A 318 14.22 -6.70 1.15
CA TYR A 318 13.50 -6.03 2.25
C TYR A 318 13.96 -4.58 2.39
N ASN A 319 13.24 -3.77 3.15
CA ASN A 319 13.67 -2.40 3.46
C ASN A 319 13.52 -2.02 4.94
N VAL A 320 12.90 -2.87 5.75
CA VAL A 320 12.78 -2.65 7.20
C VAL A 320 12.94 -3.95 7.98
N ASN A 321 13.57 -3.84 9.14
CA ASN A 321 13.68 -4.90 10.14
C ASN A 321 12.53 -4.81 11.14
N GLY A 322 12.08 -5.97 11.61
CA GLY A 322 11.08 -6.09 12.66
C GLY A 322 11.58 -6.90 13.86
N VAL A 323 10.69 -7.10 14.83
CA VAL A 323 10.99 -7.88 16.03
C VAL A 323 11.24 -9.36 15.67
N SER A 324 11.96 -10.06 16.55
CA SER A 324 12.29 -11.48 16.38
C SER A 324 13.08 -11.78 15.09
N GLY A 325 13.85 -10.81 14.59
CA GLY A 325 14.71 -10.97 13.41
C GLY A 325 13.96 -11.08 12.09
N ARG A 326 12.64 -10.83 12.05
CA ARG A 326 11.89 -10.80 10.81
C ARG A 326 12.24 -9.56 9.99
N LYS A 327 12.16 -9.70 8.68
CA LYS A 327 12.37 -8.64 7.71
C LYS A 327 11.10 -8.44 6.91
N PHE A 328 10.86 -7.21 6.49
CA PHE A 328 9.66 -6.83 5.76
C PHE A 328 9.99 -5.85 4.66
N LEU A 329 9.12 -5.81 3.67
CA LEU A 329 9.13 -4.82 2.61
C LEU A 329 7.83 -4.02 2.74
N VAL A 330 7.96 -2.71 2.97
CA VAL A 330 6.83 -1.79 3.09
C VAL A 330 7.05 -0.61 2.17
N GLN A 331 6.00 -0.14 1.50
CA GLN A 331 6.12 1.09 0.72
C GLN A 331 6.47 2.28 1.62
N TRP A 332 7.07 3.30 1.04
CA TRP A 332 7.29 4.59 1.67
C TRP A 332 5.98 5.34 1.84
N ILE A 333 6.03 6.40 2.64
CA ILE A 333 4.89 7.27 2.93
C ILE A 333 5.30 8.70 2.60
N TRP A 334 4.34 9.51 2.17
CA TRP A 334 4.59 10.93 1.96
C TRP A 334 5.05 11.56 3.27
N ASN A 335 6.19 12.23 3.25
CA ASN A 335 6.68 12.98 4.40
C ASN A 335 6.22 14.44 4.26
N PRO A 336 5.31 14.93 5.12
CA PRO A 336 4.75 16.28 4.98
C PRO A 336 5.74 17.40 5.31
N ILE A 337 6.87 17.08 5.95
CA ILE A 337 7.95 18.05 6.23
C ILE A 337 8.87 18.17 5.02
N LEU A 338 9.20 17.03 4.41
CA LEU A 338 10.14 16.97 3.30
C LEU A 338 9.48 17.20 1.93
N ASN A 339 8.17 17.02 1.83
CA ASN A 339 7.38 17.07 0.60
C ASN A 339 7.84 16.06 -0.47
N TYR A 340 8.18 14.85 -0.04
CA TYR A 340 8.40 13.70 -0.90
C TYR A 340 8.21 12.38 -0.15
N CYS A 341 8.09 11.28 -0.90
CA CYS A 341 8.02 9.93 -0.35
C CYS A 341 9.29 9.54 0.39
N SER A 342 9.19 9.15 1.65
CA SER A 342 10.36 8.84 2.47
C SER A 342 10.15 7.58 3.31
N GLY A 343 11.24 6.84 3.51
CA GLY A 343 11.30 5.69 4.40
C GLY A 343 12.68 5.54 5.02
N PRO A 344 12.81 4.72 6.08
CA PRO A 344 14.01 4.68 6.92
C PRO A 344 15.26 4.12 6.22
N ASN A 345 15.12 3.53 5.03
CA ASN A 345 16.21 3.08 4.18
C ASN A 345 16.62 4.11 3.11
N ALA A 346 16.08 5.33 3.16
CA ALA A 346 16.49 6.39 2.25
C ALA A 346 17.98 6.74 2.45
N LEU A 347 18.71 6.91 1.35
CA LEU A 347 20.15 7.13 1.36
C LEU A 347 20.54 8.60 1.58
N ASP A 348 19.56 9.50 1.54
CA ASP A 348 19.72 10.95 1.51
C ASP A 348 19.07 11.67 2.70
N GLN A 349 18.91 10.95 3.83
CA GLN A 349 18.32 11.49 5.06
C GLN A 349 19.26 12.39 5.86
#